data_AF-A0A955WLG7-F1
#
_entry.id   AF-A0A955WLG7-F1
#
_cell.length_a   1.000
_cell.length_b   1.000
_cell.length_c   1.000
_cell.angle_alpha   90.00
_cell.angle_beta   90.00
_cell.angle_gamma   90.00
#
_symmetry.space_group_name_H-M   'P 1'
#
loop_
_entity.id
_entity.type
_entity.pdbx_description
1 polymer ?
#
loop_
_entity_poly.entity_id
_entity_poly.type
_entity_poly.pdbx_seq_one_letter_code
_entity_poly.pdbx_strand_id
1 'polypeptide(L)'
;TLVTVAEAAEGSTSPERDQPALQRLLGLCASLAEGTPAARAARRSALWAVAQRLRGIPLAWPAAVDVFVAALDAAAPAEAAAHLAEWHRLAPSPRQARLLEGAAVHLVRPEAAWSAAALRTLCDGLLADPQLRLVALALLAAFAAPEGWPADCRARLDALRHDADADVRAEARRVFVAAE
;
A
#
# COMPACT_ATOMS: atom_id res chain seq x y z
N THR A 1 -37.59 -34.04 -6.99
CA THR A 1 -36.34 -34.80 -7.10
C THR A 1 -35.30 -33.93 -7.79
N LEU A 2 -34.54 -33.16 -7.00
CA LEU A 2 -33.47 -32.29 -7.49
C LEU A 2 -32.16 -33.04 -7.24
N VAL A 3 -31.59 -33.58 -8.33
CA VAL A 3 -30.28 -34.24 -8.30
C VAL A 3 -29.21 -33.15 -8.29
N THR A 4 -28.47 -33.15 -7.20
CA THR A 4 -27.13 -32.63 -6.95
C THR A 4 -26.29 -32.35 -8.19
N VAL A 5 -26.03 -31.06 -8.44
CA VAL A 5 -24.84 -30.58 -9.17
C VAL A 5 -23.87 -30.06 -8.11
N ALA A 6 -23.31 -30.96 -7.31
CA ALA A 6 -22.36 -30.64 -6.24
C ALA A 6 -21.01 -31.34 -6.39
N GLU A 7 -20.80 -32.15 -7.43
CA GLU A 7 -19.57 -32.93 -7.60
C GLU A 7 -19.09 -32.87 -9.05
N ALA A 8 -18.52 -31.73 -9.44
CA ALA A 8 -17.76 -31.63 -10.69
C ALA A 8 -16.81 -30.42 -10.66
N ALA A 9 -15.96 -30.30 -9.62
CA ALA A 9 -14.82 -29.38 -9.66
C ALA A 9 -13.63 -29.80 -8.78
N GLU A 10 -13.53 -31.06 -8.34
CA GLU A 10 -12.27 -31.63 -7.87
C GLU A 10 -11.41 -32.07 -9.07
N GLY A 11 -11.22 -31.13 -10.00
CA GLY A 11 -10.40 -31.32 -11.18
C GLY A 11 -9.01 -30.77 -10.95
N SER A 12 -8.11 -31.60 -10.42
CA SER A 12 -6.67 -31.58 -10.71
C SER A 12 -6.09 -30.20 -11.07
N THR A 13 -5.91 -29.33 -10.07
CA THR A 13 -5.13 -28.09 -10.22
C THR A 13 -3.66 -28.46 -10.17
N SER A 14 -3.16 -29.01 -11.29
CA SER A 14 -1.73 -29.16 -11.46
C SER A 14 -1.12 -27.75 -11.57
N PRO A 15 -0.23 -27.34 -10.64
CA PRO A 15 0.28 -25.96 -10.57
C PRO A 15 0.94 -25.49 -11.87
N GLU A 16 1.39 -26.42 -12.72
CA GLU A 16 1.97 -26.15 -14.04
C GLU A 16 0.96 -25.63 -15.08
N ARG A 17 -0.33 -25.99 -15.00
CA ARG A 17 -1.37 -25.51 -15.94
C ARG A 17 -1.88 -24.11 -15.61
N ASP A 18 -1.88 -23.75 -14.34
CA ASP A 18 -2.43 -22.47 -13.88
C ASP A 18 -1.37 -21.36 -13.86
N GLN A 19 -0.08 -21.73 -13.88
CA GLN A 19 1.03 -20.77 -13.94
C GLN A 19 0.93 -19.79 -15.12
N PRO A 20 0.64 -20.19 -16.37
CA PRO A 20 0.49 -19.26 -17.48
C PRO A 20 -0.75 -18.37 -17.36
N ALA A 21 -1.81 -18.83 -16.69
CA ALA A 21 -2.99 -18.02 -16.43
C ALA A 21 -2.72 -16.97 -15.35
N LEU A 22 -2.04 -17.35 -14.27
CA LEU A 22 -1.61 -16.44 -13.22
C LEU A 22 -0.65 -15.38 -13.77
N GLN A 23 0.35 -15.75 -14.57
CA GLN A 23 1.27 -14.79 -15.18
C GLN A 23 0.55 -13.79 -16.09
N ARG A 24 -0.44 -14.25 -16.87
CA ARG A 24 -1.28 -13.35 -17.68
C ARG A 24 -2.10 -12.40 -16.81
N LEU A 25 -2.68 -12.89 -15.72
CA LEU A 25 -3.41 -12.04 -14.77
C LEU A 25 -2.49 -10.98 -14.16
N LEU A 26 -1.30 -11.37 -13.68
CA LEU A 26 -0.33 -10.44 -13.11
C LEU A 26 0.12 -9.37 -14.12
N GLY A 27 0.35 -9.77 -15.38
CA GLY A 27 0.66 -8.83 -16.46
C GLY A 27 -0.47 -7.84 -16.75
N LEU A 28 -1.73 -8.30 -16.72
CA LEU A 28 -2.89 -7.42 -16.87
C LEU A 28 -3.03 -6.45 -15.68
N CYS A 29 -2.77 -6.91 -14.46
CA CYS A 29 -2.79 -6.06 -13.27
C CYS A 29 -1.72 -4.97 -13.33
N ALA A 30 -0.50 -5.32 -13.75
CA ALA A 30 0.57 -4.34 -13.97
C ALA A 30 0.16 -3.30 -15.02
N SER A 31 -0.32 -3.75 -16.18
CA SER A 31 -0.79 -2.85 -17.25
C SER A 31 -1.96 -1.96 -16.82
N LEU A 32 -2.84 -2.46 -15.94
CA LEU A 32 -3.95 -1.67 -15.41
C LEU A 32 -3.47 -0.58 -14.43
N ALA A 33 -2.47 -0.89 -13.61
CA ALA A 33 -1.86 0.03 -12.65
C ALA A 33 -0.94 1.08 -13.32
N GLU A 34 -0.43 0.79 -14.52
CA GLU A 34 0.35 1.70 -15.33
C GLU A 34 -0.49 2.86 -15.93
N GLY A 35 0.19 3.95 -16.29
CA GLY A 35 -0.40 5.10 -16.98
C GLY A 35 -0.16 6.42 -16.27
N THR A 36 -0.86 7.47 -16.71
CA THR A 36 -0.82 8.79 -16.06
C THR A 36 -1.75 8.81 -14.84
N PRO A 37 -1.53 9.72 -13.87
CA PRO A 37 -2.45 9.89 -12.74
C PRO A 37 -3.91 10.11 -13.17
N ALA A 38 -4.14 10.85 -14.27
CA ALA A 38 -5.48 11.07 -14.83
C ALA A 38 -6.12 9.77 -15.36
N ALA A 39 -5.35 8.91 -16.02
CA ALA A 39 -5.85 7.62 -16.49
C ALA A 39 -6.20 6.68 -15.32
N ARG A 40 -5.39 6.68 -14.27
CA ARG A 40 -5.68 5.93 -13.03
C ARG A 40 -6.92 6.46 -12.32
N ALA A 41 -7.09 7.78 -12.23
CA ALA A 41 -8.28 8.40 -11.67
C ALA A 41 -9.56 7.96 -12.40
N ALA A 42 -9.54 7.95 -13.75
CA ALA A 42 -10.68 7.52 -14.56
C ALA A 42 -11.03 6.03 -14.37
N ARG A 43 -10.05 5.21 -13.97
CA ARG A 43 -10.22 3.76 -13.75
C ARG A 43 -10.27 3.39 -12.27
N ARG A 44 -10.34 4.38 -11.36
CA ARG A 44 -10.20 4.19 -9.91
C ARG A 44 -11.10 3.07 -9.37
N SER A 45 -12.37 3.07 -9.74
CA SER A 45 -13.33 2.05 -9.30
C SER A 45 -12.97 0.64 -9.80
N ALA A 46 -12.47 0.53 -11.03
CA ALA A 46 -12.04 -0.75 -11.60
C ALA A 46 -10.75 -1.25 -10.92
N LEU A 47 -9.76 -0.38 -10.76
CA LEU A 47 -8.53 -0.66 -10.00
C LEU A 47 -8.89 -1.15 -8.58
N TRP A 48 -9.77 -0.42 -7.90
CA TRP A 48 -10.22 -0.79 -6.56
C TRP A 48 -10.87 -2.17 -6.51
N ALA A 49 -11.79 -2.46 -7.43
CA ALA A 49 -12.46 -3.75 -7.50
C ALA A 49 -11.47 -4.90 -7.77
N VAL A 50 -10.51 -4.70 -8.67
CA VAL A 50 -9.46 -5.69 -8.96
C VAL A 50 -8.59 -5.93 -7.72
N ALA A 51 -8.11 -4.87 -7.07
CA ALA A 51 -7.30 -4.97 -5.87
C ALA A 51 -8.00 -5.78 -4.77
N GLN A 52 -9.28 -5.48 -4.50
CA GLN A 52 -10.06 -6.21 -3.49
C GLN A 52 -10.26 -7.69 -3.85
N ARG A 53 -10.41 -8.02 -5.14
CA ARG A 53 -10.52 -9.41 -5.61
C ARG A 53 -9.21 -10.18 -5.42
N LEU A 54 -8.07 -9.54 -5.69
CA LEU A 54 -6.74 -10.15 -5.61
C LEU A 54 -6.23 -10.30 -4.19
N ARG A 55 -6.64 -9.44 -3.26
CA ARG A 55 -6.14 -9.45 -1.86
C ARG A 55 -6.31 -10.81 -1.17
N GLY A 56 -7.34 -11.57 -1.54
CA GLY A 56 -7.61 -12.90 -0.99
C GLY A 56 -6.72 -14.02 -1.56
N ILE A 57 -5.90 -13.73 -2.57
CA ILE A 57 -5.05 -14.70 -3.26
C ILE A 57 -3.59 -14.46 -2.82
N PRO A 58 -2.99 -15.34 -2.00
CA PRO A 58 -1.66 -15.11 -1.42
C PRO A 58 -0.57 -14.80 -2.46
N LEU A 59 -0.57 -15.54 -3.57
CA LEU A 59 0.41 -15.37 -4.66
C LEU A 59 0.22 -14.08 -5.47
N ALA A 60 -0.98 -13.50 -5.46
CA ALA A 60 -1.27 -12.26 -6.18
C ALA A 60 -1.23 -11.03 -5.27
N TRP A 61 -0.89 -11.18 -3.99
CA TRP A 61 -0.82 -10.07 -3.03
C TRP A 61 0.06 -8.91 -3.50
N PRO A 62 1.28 -9.12 -4.07
CA PRO A 62 2.09 -8.01 -4.58
C PRO A 62 1.33 -7.20 -5.65
N ALA A 63 0.73 -7.87 -6.63
CA ALA A 63 -0.07 -7.21 -7.65
C ALA A 63 -1.34 -6.56 -7.08
N ALA A 64 -1.95 -7.14 -6.04
CA ALA A 64 -3.09 -6.54 -5.34
C ALA A 64 -2.71 -5.19 -4.75
N VAL A 65 -1.53 -5.11 -4.12
CA VAL A 65 -0.98 -3.89 -3.53
C VAL A 65 -0.65 -2.86 -4.61
N ASP A 66 -0.02 -3.25 -5.72
CA ASP A 66 0.30 -2.33 -6.81
C ASP A 66 -0.96 -1.70 -7.41
N VAL A 67 -1.99 -2.51 -7.65
CA VAL A 67 -3.28 -2.05 -8.19
C VAL A 67 -4.03 -1.18 -7.16
N PHE A 68 -3.97 -1.54 -5.88
CA PHE A 68 -4.55 -0.74 -4.80
C PHE A 68 -3.91 0.65 -4.72
N VAL A 69 -2.58 0.71 -4.75
CA VAL A 69 -1.82 1.96 -4.74
C VAL A 69 -2.15 2.81 -5.96
N ALA A 70 -2.23 2.20 -7.15
CA ALA A 70 -2.70 2.90 -8.35
C ALA A 70 -4.12 3.48 -8.20
N ALA A 71 -5.01 2.83 -7.44
CA ALA A 71 -6.34 3.36 -7.14
C ALA A 71 -6.33 4.53 -6.13
N LEU A 72 -5.27 4.67 -5.33
CA LEU A 72 -5.13 5.72 -4.31
C LEU A 72 -4.52 7.01 -4.84
N ASP A 73 -3.89 7.00 -6.02
CA ASP A 73 -3.27 8.18 -6.62
C ASP A 73 -4.19 9.40 -6.78
N ALA A 74 -5.49 9.16 -6.90
CA ALA A 74 -6.52 10.21 -7.01
C ALA A 74 -7.46 10.26 -5.79
N ALA A 75 -7.13 9.55 -4.72
CA ALA A 75 -7.89 9.58 -3.49
C ALA A 75 -7.60 10.86 -2.70
N ALA A 76 -8.60 11.32 -1.94
CA ALA A 76 -8.34 12.37 -0.96
C ALA A 76 -7.37 11.84 0.12
N PRO A 77 -6.51 12.67 0.73
CA PRO A 77 -5.51 12.21 1.71
C PRO A 77 -6.08 11.43 2.89
N ALA A 78 -7.17 11.92 3.47
CA ALA A 78 -7.86 11.22 4.56
C ALA A 78 -8.47 9.89 4.11
N GLU A 79 -8.95 9.84 2.87
CA GLU A 79 -9.49 8.62 2.27
C GLU A 79 -8.37 7.59 2.04
N ALA A 80 -7.23 8.00 1.50
CA ALA A 80 -6.07 7.15 1.33
C ALA A 80 -5.53 6.62 2.67
N ALA A 81 -5.49 7.47 3.71
CA ALA A 81 -5.10 7.05 5.06
C ALA A 81 -6.00 5.94 5.59
N ALA A 82 -7.32 6.11 5.46
CA ALA A 82 -8.31 5.12 5.90
C ALA A 82 -8.19 3.80 5.13
N HIS A 83 -7.96 3.87 3.82
CA HIS A 83 -7.78 2.69 2.97
C HIS A 83 -6.47 1.95 3.25
N LEU A 84 -5.38 2.67 3.46
CA LEU A 84 -4.10 2.10 3.90
C LEU A 84 -4.25 1.43 5.26
N ALA A 85 -5.00 2.03 6.18
CA ALA A 85 -5.32 1.45 7.49
C ALA A 85 -6.08 0.12 7.37
N GLU A 86 -7.10 0.08 6.51
CA GLU A 86 -7.86 -1.13 6.25
C GLU A 86 -6.96 -2.22 5.66
N TRP A 87 -6.20 -1.91 4.61
CA TRP A 87 -5.35 -2.88 3.92
C TRP A 87 -4.21 -3.41 4.80
N HIS A 88 -3.64 -2.57 5.66
CA HIS A 88 -2.62 -2.98 6.61
C HIS A 88 -3.18 -3.95 7.65
N ARG A 89 -4.37 -3.68 8.22
CA ARG A 89 -5.03 -4.59 9.17
C ARG A 89 -5.41 -5.93 8.56
N LEU A 90 -5.68 -5.94 7.26
CA LEU A 90 -6.04 -7.14 6.52
C LEU A 90 -4.83 -7.90 5.97
N ALA A 91 -3.62 -7.37 6.11
CA ALA A 91 -2.41 -8.02 5.66
C ALA A 91 -2.22 -9.36 6.41
N PRO A 92 -2.22 -10.51 5.72
CA PRO A 92 -2.17 -11.82 6.38
C PRO A 92 -0.84 -12.13 7.09
N SER A 93 0.20 -11.35 6.84
CA SER A 93 1.53 -11.57 7.41
C SER A 93 2.33 -10.27 7.51
N PRO A 94 3.35 -10.21 8.40
CA PRO A 94 4.24 -9.06 8.49
C PRO A 94 4.93 -8.72 7.16
N ARG A 95 5.28 -9.74 6.35
CA ARG A 95 5.87 -9.54 5.02
C ARG A 95 4.92 -8.78 4.08
N GLN A 96 3.63 -9.11 4.12
CA GLN A 96 2.61 -8.48 3.29
C GLN A 96 2.29 -7.05 3.75
N ALA A 97 2.36 -6.79 5.07
CA ALA A 97 2.30 -5.44 5.62
C ALA A 97 3.49 -4.58 5.16
N ARG A 98 4.72 -5.12 5.21
CA ARG A 98 5.93 -4.43 4.70
C ARG A 98 5.85 -4.12 3.20
N LEU A 99 5.23 -4.98 2.40
CA LEU A 99 4.98 -4.68 0.99
C LEU A 99 4.06 -3.47 0.82
N LEU A 100 3.01 -3.36 1.64
CA LEU A 100 2.11 -2.20 1.62
C LEU A 100 2.84 -0.92 2.04
N GLU A 101 3.69 -0.96 3.06
CA GLU A 101 4.54 0.18 3.47
C GLU A 101 5.43 0.67 2.31
N GLY A 102 6.13 -0.27 1.65
CA GLY A 102 6.98 0.05 0.50
C GLY A 102 6.20 0.60 -0.68
N ALA A 103 5.02 0.04 -0.95
CA ALA A 103 4.15 0.53 -2.03
C ALA A 103 3.53 1.90 -1.70
N ALA A 104 3.19 2.16 -0.44
CA ALA A 104 2.68 3.46 0.00
C ALA A 104 3.72 4.57 -0.21
N VAL A 105 5.02 4.28 -0.06
CA VAL A 105 6.10 5.22 -0.41
C VAL A 105 6.04 5.66 -1.89
N HIS A 106 5.58 4.79 -2.79
CA HIS A 106 5.41 5.18 -4.19
C HIS A 106 4.25 6.17 -4.42
N LEU A 107 3.25 6.24 -3.53
CA LEU A 107 2.17 7.24 -3.61
C LEU A 107 2.68 8.67 -3.43
N VAL A 108 3.76 8.85 -2.67
CA VAL A 108 4.23 10.17 -2.21
C VAL A 108 5.46 10.66 -2.96
N ARG A 109 5.78 10.03 -4.09
CA ARG A 109 6.85 10.49 -4.99
C ARG A 109 6.51 11.89 -5.54
N PRO A 110 7.53 12.72 -5.82
CA PRO A 110 7.34 14.12 -6.25
C PRO A 110 6.59 14.27 -7.59
N GLU A 111 6.47 13.21 -8.38
CA GLU A 111 5.70 13.15 -9.62
C GLU A 111 4.20 12.90 -9.38
N ALA A 112 3.83 12.46 -8.17
CA ALA A 112 2.45 12.23 -7.78
C ALA A 112 1.79 13.56 -7.37
N ALA A 113 0.49 13.69 -7.58
CA ALA A 113 -0.29 14.93 -7.38
C ALA A 113 -0.46 15.36 -5.91
N TRP A 114 0.42 14.93 -5.02
CA TRP A 114 0.31 15.15 -3.57
C TRP A 114 1.05 16.42 -3.17
N SER A 115 0.29 17.44 -2.75
CA SER A 115 0.89 18.63 -2.14
C SER A 115 1.52 18.30 -0.78
N ALA A 116 2.48 19.12 -0.33
CA ALA A 116 3.04 19.00 1.02
C ALA A 116 1.98 19.11 2.14
N ALA A 117 0.83 19.74 1.87
CA ALA A 117 -0.31 19.76 2.78
C ALA A 117 -1.05 18.42 2.79
N ALA A 118 -1.32 17.86 1.61
CA ALA A 118 -1.96 16.56 1.45
C ALA A 118 -1.15 15.44 2.14
N LEU A 119 0.17 15.45 1.97
CA LEU A 119 1.07 14.49 2.63
C LEU A 119 1.05 14.61 4.14
N ARG A 120 0.96 15.83 4.67
CA ARG A 120 0.84 16.08 6.11
C ARG A 120 -0.45 15.51 6.66
N THR A 121 -1.58 15.76 5.98
CA THR A 121 -2.88 15.19 6.36
C THR A 121 -2.86 13.67 6.31
N LEU A 122 -2.23 13.07 5.31
CA LEU A 122 -2.05 11.62 5.21
C LEU A 122 -1.25 11.09 6.40
N CYS A 123 -0.08 11.69 6.68
CA CYS A 123 0.77 11.27 7.79
C CYS A 123 0.04 11.42 9.14
N ASP A 124 -0.64 12.53 9.38
CA ASP A 124 -1.39 12.76 10.62
C ASP A 124 -2.51 11.72 10.79
N GLY A 125 -3.20 11.37 9.71
CA GLY A 125 -4.21 10.31 9.71
C GLY A 125 -3.64 8.92 10.02
N LEU A 126 -2.45 8.59 9.49
CA LEU A 126 -1.78 7.33 9.77
C LEU A 126 -1.20 7.28 11.19
N LEU A 127 -0.62 8.38 11.68
CA LEU A 127 -0.05 8.48 13.02
C LEU A 127 -1.10 8.36 14.13
N ALA A 128 -2.37 8.68 13.82
CA ALA A 128 -3.50 8.47 14.73
C ALA A 128 -3.75 6.98 15.04
N ASP A 129 -3.34 6.07 14.16
CA ASP A 129 -3.42 4.62 14.38
C ASP A 129 -2.03 4.06 14.73
N PRO A 130 -1.82 3.51 15.94
CA PRO A 130 -0.54 2.92 16.34
C PRO A 130 -0.02 1.86 15.36
N GLN A 131 -0.91 1.09 14.72
CA GLN A 131 -0.51 0.02 13.80
C GLN A 131 0.07 0.54 12.47
N LEU A 132 -0.13 1.82 12.17
CA LEU A 132 0.29 2.45 10.92
C LEU A 132 1.46 3.40 11.10
N ARG A 133 2.00 3.53 12.31
CA ARG A 133 3.16 4.39 12.58
C ARG A 133 4.37 4.01 11.74
N LEU A 134 4.56 2.72 11.43
CA LEU A 134 5.61 2.26 10.52
C LEU A 134 5.35 2.71 9.06
N VAL A 135 4.10 2.66 8.59
CA VAL A 135 3.71 3.21 7.28
C VAL A 135 3.97 4.72 7.24
N ALA A 136 3.54 5.45 8.27
CA ALA A 136 3.78 6.88 8.38
C ALA A 136 5.27 7.22 8.39
N LEU A 137 6.11 6.43 9.10
CA LEU A 137 7.56 6.59 9.09
C LEU A 137 8.16 6.38 7.70
N ALA A 138 7.72 5.34 6.98
CA ALA A 138 8.17 5.08 5.61
C ALA A 138 7.84 6.27 4.68
N LEU A 139 6.63 6.83 4.79
CA LEU A 139 6.22 8.00 4.02
C LEU A 139 7.02 9.26 4.37
N LEU A 140 7.22 9.53 5.67
CA LEU A 140 8.01 10.67 6.13
C LEU A 140 9.46 10.58 5.66
N ALA A 141 10.07 9.39 5.71
CA ALA A 141 11.43 9.14 5.24
C ALA A 141 11.55 9.42 3.73
N ALA A 142 10.60 8.94 2.94
CA ALA A 142 10.59 9.12 1.49
C ALA A 142 10.39 10.58 1.07
N PHE A 143 9.49 11.30 1.76
CA PHE A 143 9.22 12.71 1.47
C PHE A 143 10.41 13.62 1.81
N ALA A 144 11.18 13.28 2.84
CA ALA A 144 12.28 14.12 3.31
C ALA A 144 13.60 13.90 2.56
N ALA A 145 13.73 12.82 1.79
CA ALA A 145 14.94 12.47 1.04
C ALA A 145 15.31 13.46 -0.10
N PRO A 146 14.38 14.07 -0.87
CA PRO A 146 14.75 14.90 -2.02
C PRO A 146 15.11 16.36 -1.67
N GLU A 147 14.55 16.92 -0.59
CA GLU A 147 14.67 18.36 -0.26
C GLU A 147 15.30 18.63 1.12
N GLY A 148 15.78 17.58 1.80
CA GLY A 148 16.07 17.65 3.23
C GLY A 148 14.79 17.65 4.07
N TRP A 149 14.94 17.42 5.37
CA TRP A 149 13.79 17.27 6.27
C TRP A 149 13.09 18.60 6.53
N PRO A 150 11.80 18.77 6.15
CA PRO A 150 11.02 19.91 6.64
C PRO A 150 10.91 19.86 8.16
N ALA A 151 10.91 21.01 8.83
CA ALA A 151 10.86 21.11 10.29
C ALA A 151 9.72 20.28 10.91
N ASP A 152 8.56 20.28 10.25
CA ASP A 152 7.38 19.53 10.65
C ASP A 152 7.52 18.01 10.52
N CYS A 153 8.25 17.52 9.51
CA CYS A 153 8.59 16.11 9.42
C CYS A 153 9.56 15.76 10.54
N ARG A 154 10.57 16.61 10.76
CA ARG A 154 11.59 16.38 11.79
C ARG A 154 10.99 16.31 13.19
N ALA A 155 10.05 17.20 13.50
CA ALA A 155 9.30 17.16 14.74
C ALA A 155 8.49 15.86 14.90
N ARG A 156 7.82 15.37 13.84
CA ARG A 156 7.07 14.10 13.87
C ARG A 156 7.98 12.91 14.09
N LEU A 157 9.11 12.84 13.38
CA LEU A 157 10.07 11.76 13.57
C LEU A 157 10.69 11.79 14.97
N ASP A 158 10.99 12.97 15.50
CA ASP A 158 11.53 13.10 16.85
C ASP A 158 10.53 12.64 17.92
N ALA A 159 9.24 12.94 17.74
CA ALA A 159 8.19 12.38 18.59
C ALA A 159 8.16 10.84 18.52
N LEU A 160 8.29 10.26 17.33
CA LEU A 160 8.27 8.80 17.13
C LEU A 160 9.50 8.07 17.69
N ARG A 161 10.64 8.75 17.89
CA ARG A 161 11.80 8.18 18.61
C ARG A 161 11.51 7.85 20.08
N HIS A 162 10.45 8.44 20.61
CA HIS A 162 9.95 8.27 21.98
C HIS A 162 8.60 7.52 22.02
N ASP A 163 8.20 6.90 20.91
CA ASP A 163 6.95 6.12 20.83
C ASP A 163 6.92 4.98 21.87
N ALA A 164 5.73 4.52 22.25
CA ALA A 164 5.58 3.39 23.15
C ALA A 164 6.05 2.06 22.51
N ASP A 165 5.93 1.94 21.19
CA ASP A 165 6.33 0.75 20.43
C ASP A 165 7.85 0.73 20.15
N ALA A 166 8.51 -0.37 20.50
CA ALA A 166 9.96 -0.53 20.35
C ALA A 166 10.43 -0.56 18.89
N ASP A 167 9.64 -1.17 18.00
CA ASP A 167 9.97 -1.28 16.58
C ASP A 167 9.82 0.07 15.91
N VAL A 168 8.77 0.83 16.25
CA VAL A 168 8.58 2.21 15.80
C VAL A 168 9.74 3.09 16.26
N ARG A 169 10.16 2.99 17.52
CA ARG A 169 11.32 3.76 18.03
C ARG A 169 12.62 3.40 17.31
N ALA A 170 12.88 2.12 17.09
CA ALA A 170 14.09 1.65 16.43
C ALA A 170 14.14 2.14 14.98
N GLU A 171 13.03 2.02 14.27
CA GLU A 171 12.90 2.47 12.88
C GLU A 171 12.99 4.00 12.77
N ALA A 172 12.34 4.74 13.67
CA ALA A 172 12.43 6.20 13.72
C ALA A 172 13.88 6.68 13.90
N ARG A 173 14.67 6.03 14.77
CA ARG A 173 16.10 6.35 14.94
C ARG A 173 16.90 6.03 13.69
N ARG A 174 16.65 4.88 13.06
CA ARG A 174 17.33 4.47 11.82
C ARG A 174 17.09 5.49 10.71
N VAL A 175 15.85 5.92 10.53
CA VAL A 175 15.46 6.94 9.55
C VAL A 175 16.10 8.30 9.88
N PHE A 176 16.13 8.69 11.16
CA PHE A 176 16.73 9.96 11.58
C PHE A 176 18.21 10.03 11.23
N VAL A 177 18.97 8.98 11.56
CA VAL A 177 20.42 8.91 11.30
C VAL A 177 20.72 8.85 9.80
N ALA A 178 19.91 8.15 9.01
CA ALA A 178 20.10 8.08 7.56
C ALA A 178 19.89 9.43 6.84
N ALA A 179 19.35 10.42 7.54
CA ALA A 179 19.03 11.73 7.01
C ALA A 179 19.95 12.86 7.50
N GLU A 180 20.89 12.57 8.40
CA GLU A 180 21.98 13.48 8.81
C GLU A 180 23.23 13.27 7.95
#